data_AF-A0A550CYN6-F1
#
_entry.id   AF-A0A550CYN6-F1
#
_cell.length_a   1.000
_cell.length_b   1.000
_cell.length_c   1.000
_cell.angle_alpha   90.00
_cell.angle_beta   90.00
_cell.angle_gamma   90.00
#
_symmetry.space_group_name_H-M   'P 1'
#
loop_
_entity.id
_entity.type
_entity.pdbx_description
1 polymer ?
#
loop_
_entity_poly.entity_id
_entity_poly.type
_entity_poly.pdbx_seq_one_letter_code
_entity_poly.pdbx_strand_id
1 'polypeptide(L)'
;MAGEPSSFTAETIPPVNRHALSATEKQRAQLDRLLKDPAKPAYVPQAPQEKTIRPAREMMKNVQGSSAGAGSGEFHVYKASRRREYERLKLLEEQNRKETETAEFERKRKAIEEQAEAKTAKNRAKRQKKKERTKKGGVGADGEGKADAPLKKRRLVNGQALVFKRPGEEDSDDDAMDDQPAPELALPESLPAEEVPEVPRVAEENRLTIHEDD
;
A
#
# COMPACT_ATOMS: atom_id res chain seq x y z
N MET A 1 -33.43 14.68 -43.37
CA MET A 1 -32.43 15.68 -42.91
C MET A 1 -31.27 14.91 -42.29
N ALA A 2 -30.25 14.59 -43.09
CA ALA A 2 -29.01 14.00 -42.58
C ALA A 2 -28.08 15.18 -42.23
N GLY A 3 -27.77 15.34 -40.94
CA GLY A 3 -26.78 16.32 -40.51
C GLY A 3 -25.40 15.87 -40.98
N GLU A 4 -24.73 16.71 -41.76
CA GLU A 4 -23.34 16.52 -42.16
C GLU A 4 -22.45 16.43 -40.91
N PRO A 5 -21.45 15.53 -40.86
CA PRO A 5 -20.47 15.56 -39.80
C PRO A 5 -19.67 16.86 -39.95
N SER A 6 -19.86 17.80 -39.03
CA SER A 6 -19.07 19.02 -38.95
C SER A 6 -17.58 18.65 -38.94
N SER A 7 -16.90 18.84 -40.06
CA SER A 7 -15.47 18.63 -40.18
C SER A 7 -14.78 19.69 -39.31
N PHE A 8 -14.43 19.32 -38.08
CA PHE A 8 -13.64 20.16 -37.19
C PHE A 8 -12.22 20.20 -37.74
N THR A 9 -11.97 21.06 -38.73
CA THR A 9 -10.62 21.31 -39.25
C THR A 9 -9.85 22.13 -38.22
N ALA A 10 -9.34 21.45 -37.18
CA ALA A 10 -8.46 22.07 -36.21
C ALA A 10 -7.16 22.46 -36.93
N GLU A 11 -6.94 23.77 -37.06
CA GLU A 11 -5.72 24.30 -37.64
C GLU A 11 -4.51 23.91 -36.77
N THR A 12 -3.57 23.17 -37.35
CA THR A 12 -2.37 22.69 -36.64
C THR A 12 -1.41 23.86 -36.44
N ILE A 13 -1.44 24.48 -35.26
CA ILE A 13 -0.51 25.56 -34.92
C ILE A 13 0.91 24.96 -34.82
N PRO A 14 1.88 25.49 -35.59
CA PRO A 14 3.25 24.98 -35.56
C PRO A 14 3.89 25.22 -34.17
N PRO A 15 4.82 24.35 -33.74
CA PRO A 15 5.49 24.52 -32.46
C PRO A 15 6.33 25.80 -32.45
N VAL A 16 6.41 26.45 -31.29
CA VAL A 16 7.19 27.69 -31.10
C VAL A 16 8.69 27.39 -31.20
N ASN A 17 9.11 26.20 -30.76
CA ASN A 17 10.51 25.75 -30.78
C ASN A 17 10.70 24.47 -31.61
N ARG A 18 11.71 24.46 -32.48
CA ARG A 18 11.99 23.32 -33.39
C ARG A 18 12.65 22.11 -32.74
N HIS A 19 13.40 22.28 -31.64
CA HIS A 19 14.27 21.23 -31.10
C HIS A 19 14.05 20.90 -29.61
N ALA A 20 13.16 21.61 -28.92
CA ALA A 20 12.81 21.35 -27.53
C ALA A 20 11.32 21.67 -27.29
N LEU A 21 10.46 20.75 -27.73
CA LEU A 21 9.02 20.90 -27.59
C LEU A 21 8.64 20.94 -26.10
N SER A 22 7.83 21.92 -25.73
CA SER A 22 7.19 22.00 -24.41
C SER A 22 6.33 20.74 -24.15
N ALA A 23 6.05 20.43 -22.88
CA ALA A 23 5.14 19.33 -22.52
C ALA A 23 3.79 19.43 -23.23
N THR A 24 3.25 20.65 -23.35
CA THR A 24 2.00 20.94 -24.06
C THR A 24 2.12 20.75 -25.56
N GLU A 25 3.25 21.13 -26.16
CA GLU A 25 3.50 20.94 -27.59
C GLU A 25 3.66 19.46 -27.96
N LYS A 26 4.30 18.65 -27.09
CA LYS A 26 4.39 17.20 -27.26
C LYS A 26 3.01 16.53 -27.22
N GLN A 27 2.17 16.92 -26.27
CA GLN A 27 0.79 16.44 -26.16
C GLN A 27 -0.02 16.84 -27.39
N ARG A 28 0.11 18.10 -27.85
CA ARG A 28 -0.54 18.58 -29.07
C ARG A 28 -0.14 17.76 -30.29
N ALA A 29 1.15 17.52 -30.51
CA ALA A 29 1.63 16.71 -31.62
C ALA A 29 1.12 15.26 -31.56
N GLN A 30 0.96 14.68 -30.36
CA GLN A 30 0.35 13.36 -30.16
C GLN A 30 -1.14 13.37 -30.47
N LEU A 31 -1.87 14.41 -30.04
CA LEU A 31 -3.29 14.59 -30.35
C LEU A 31 -3.51 14.80 -31.85
N ASP A 32 -2.73 15.65 -32.50
CA ASP A 32 -2.78 15.87 -33.95
C ASP A 32 -2.50 14.57 -34.70
N ARG A 33 -1.65 13.68 -34.17
CA ARG A 33 -1.41 12.35 -34.74
C ARG A 33 -2.60 11.40 -34.55
N LEU A 34 -3.26 11.44 -33.40
CA LEU A 34 -4.44 10.60 -33.11
C LEU A 34 -5.68 11.08 -33.89
N LEU A 35 -5.87 12.39 -34.01
CA LEU A 35 -7.04 13.01 -34.63
C LEU A 35 -6.99 13.03 -36.16
N LYS A 36 -5.84 12.70 -36.78
CA LYS A 36 -5.75 12.48 -38.23
C LYS A 36 -6.71 11.39 -38.71
N ASP A 37 -6.83 10.31 -37.94
CA ASP A 37 -7.69 9.16 -38.25
C ASP A 37 -8.57 8.81 -37.04
N PRO A 38 -9.67 9.54 -36.80
CA PRO A 38 -10.49 9.36 -35.59
C PRO A 38 -11.22 8.01 -35.54
N ALA A 39 -11.33 7.30 -36.67
CA ALA A 39 -11.91 5.96 -36.74
C ALA A 39 -10.98 4.86 -36.20
N LYS A 40 -9.68 5.13 -36.06
CA LYS A 40 -8.71 4.16 -35.56
C LYS A 40 -8.76 4.11 -34.02
N PRO A 41 -9.00 2.94 -33.40
CA PRO A 41 -8.97 2.83 -31.94
C PRO A 41 -7.57 3.17 -31.42
N ALA A 42 -7.52 4.01 -30.39
CA ALA A 42 -6.26 4.38 -29.75
C ALA A 42 -5.63 3.15 -29.07
N TYR A 43 -4.33 2.94 -29.31
CA TYR A 43 -3.58 1.87 -28.64
C TYR A 43 -3.28 2.27 -27.20
N VAL A 44 -3.95 1.63 -26.24
CA VAL A 44 -3.62 1.72 -24.82
C VAL A 44 -2.81 0.48 -24.46
N PRO A 45 -1.55 0.62 -24.01
CA PRO A 45 -0.76 -0.54 -23.62
C PRO A 45 -1.42 -1.24 -22.42
N GLN A 46 -1.41 -2.57 -22.44
CA GLN A 46 -1.84 -3.35 -21.29
C GLN A 46 -0.89 -3.13 -20.10
N ALA A 47 -1.39 -3.36 -18.89
CA ALA A 47 -0.57 -3.28 -17.68
C ALA A 47 0.67 -4.18 -17.80
N PRO A 48 1.84 -3.75 -17.30
CA PRO A 48 3.04 -4.56 -17.28
C PRO A 48 2.77 -5.89 -16.59
N GLN A 49 3.03 -7.01 -17.28
CA GLN A 49 2.89 -8.34 -16.71
C GLN A 49 4.08 -8.67 -15.82
N GLU A 50 3.83 -9.43 -14.76
CA GLU A 50 4.92 -9.96 -13.94
C GLU A 50 5.78 -10.94 -14.74
N LYS A 51 7.08 -10.96 -14.45
CA LYS A 51 8.00 -11.87 -15.13
C LYS A 51 7.67 -13.28 -14.66
N THR A 52 7.22 -14.15 -15.56
CA THR A 52 6.96 -15.57 -15.26
C THR A 52 7.99 -16.45 -15.95
N ILE A 53 8.39 -17.55 -15.30
CA ILE A 53 9.26 -18.55 -15.92
C ILE A 53 8.41 -19.60 -16.63
N ARG A 54 8.93 -20.11 -17.74
CA ARG A 54 8.25 -21.17 -18.50
C ARG A 54 8.10 -22.41 -17.62
N PRO A 55 6.92 -23.05 -17.60
CA PRO A 55 6.73 -24.26 -16.81
C PRO A 55 7.70 -25.35 -17.26
N ALA A 56 8.10 -26.20 -16.31
CA ALA A 56 8.88 -27.39 -16.62
C ALA A 56 8.09 -28.29 -17.58
N ARG A 57 8.78 -28.92 -18.52
CA ARG A 57 8.15 -29.85 -19.46
C ARG A 57 7.81 -31.16 -18.73
N GLU A 58 6.58 -31.62 -18.86
CA GLU A 58 6.10 -32.83 -18.17
C GLU A 58 6.85 -34.10 -18.56
N MET A 59 7.06 -34.32 -19.87
CA MET A 59 7.78 -35.48 -20.38
C MET A 59 8.98 -35.06 -21.24
N MET A 60 10.17 -35.51 -20.85
CA MET A 60 11.36 -35.39 -21.67
C MET A 60 11.41 -36.55 -22.66
N LYS A 61 11.44 -36.26 -23.95
CA LYS A 61 11.42 -37.29 -25.01
C LYS A 61 12.77 -37.99 -25.21
N ASN A 62 13.87 -37.38 -24.76
CA ASN A 62 15.23 -37.81 -25.06
C ASN A 62 16.00 -38.11 -23.76
N VAL A 63 15.46 -39.00 -22.93
CA VAL A 63 16.14 -39.44 -21.69
C VAL A 63 17.05 -40.62 -22.05
N GLN A 64 18.35 -40.42 -21.96
CA GLN A 64 19.34 -41.49 -22.11
C GLN A 64 19.30 -42.41 -20.88
N GLY A 65 19.59 -43.70 -21.03
CA GLY A 65 19.53 -44.67 -19.93
C GLY A 65 20.47 -44.31 -18.76
N SER A 66 20.10 -44.70 -17.54
CA SER A 66 20.79 -44.28 -16.31
C SER A 66 22.26 -44.71 -16.21
N SER A 67 22.65 -45.78 -16.90
CA SER A 67 24.03 -46.29 -16.95
C SER A 67 24.82 -45.81 -18.17
N ALA A 68 24.19 -45.05 -19.06
CA ALA A 68 24.85 -44.58 -20.27
C ALA A 68 25.77 -43.38 -19.94
N GLY A 69 26.96 -43.35 -20.55
CA GLY A 69 27.98 -42.33 -20.26
C GLY A 69 27.57 -40.89 -20.63
N ALA A 70 28.31 -39.92 -20.12
CA ALA A 70 28.08 -38.50 -20.41
C ALA A 70 28.31 -38.19 -21.91
N GLY A 71 27.24 -37.81 -22.61
CA GLY A 71 27.31 -37.36 -24.00
C GLY A 71 27.87 -35.94 -24.13
N SER A 72 28.32 -35.57 -25.33
CA SER A 72 28.86 -34.22 -25.61
C SER A 72 27.85 -33.08 -25.42
N GLY A 73 26.55 -33.38 -25.49
CA GLY A 73 25.47 -32.42 -25.28
C GLY A 73 25.07 -32.21 -23.81
N GLU A 74 25.51 -33.09 -22.89
CA GLU A 74 25.03 -33.09 -21.50
C GLU A 74 25.43 -31.81 -20.75
N PHE A 75 26.62 -31.28 -21.03
CA PHE A 75 27.07 -30.01 -20.47
C PHE A 75 26.11 -28.86 -20.79
N HIS A 76 25.61 -28.79 -22.02
CA HIS A 76 24.68 -27.73 -22.43
C HIS A 76 23.30 -27.91 -21.81
N VAL A 77 22.85 -29.15 -21.64
CA VAL A 77 21.60 -29.48 -20.94
C VAL A 77 21.68 -29.01 -19.48
N TYR A 78 22.75 -29.35 -18.77
CA TYR A 78 23.00 -28.90 -17.40
C TYR A 78 23.10 -27.36 -17.29
N LYS A 79 23.85 -26.71 -18.19
CA LYS A 79 23.97 -25.24 -18.20
C LYS A 79 22.59 -24.57 -18.37
N ALA A 80 21.76 -25.10 -19.26
CA ALA A 80 20.41 -24.57 -19.50
C ALA A 80 19.43 -24.88 -18.36
N SER A 81 19.52 -26.05 -17.72
CA SER A 81 18.68 -26.38 -16.55
C SER A 81 19.08 -25.54 -15.34
N ARG A 82 20.37 -25.42 -15.04
CA ARG A 82 20.89 -24.62 -13.93
C ARG A 82 20.53 -23.14 -14.06
N ARG A 83 20.65 -22.58 -15.28
CA ARG A 83 20.23 -21.19 -15.54
C ARG A 83 18.74 -20.99 -15.28
N ARG A 84 17.89 -21.88 -15.79
CA ARG A 84 16.43 -21.83 -15.54
C ARG A 84 16.11 -21.93 -14.04
N GLU A 85 16.83 -22.78 -13.32
CA GLU A 85 16.62 -22.96 -11.88
C GLU A 85 17.05 -21.74 -11.07
N TYR A 86 18.18 -21.10 -11.41
CA TYR A 86 18.58 -19.85 -10.77
C TYR A 86 17.63 -18.69 -11.05
N GLU A 87 17.13 -18.58 -12.28
CA GLU A 87 16.08 -17.62 -12.61
C GLU A 87 14.81 -17.90 -11.77
N ARG A 88 14.47 -19.18 -11.55
CA ARG A 88 13.31 -19.62 -10.74
C ARG A 88 13.45 -19.28 -9.27
N LEU A 89 14.58 -19.62 -8.66
CA LEU A 89 14.86 -19.31 -7.27
C LEU A 89 14.87 -17.80 -7.05
N LYS A 90 15.49 -17.04 -7.95
CA LYS A 90 15.51 -15.58 -7.89
C LYS A 90 14.11 -14.96 -7.95
N LEU A 91 13.27 -15.43 -8.87
CA LEU A 91 11.89 -14.94 -8.98
C LEU A 91 11.09 -15.24 -7.70
N LEU A 92 11.22 -16.46 -7.17
CA LEU A 92 10.56 -16.87 -5.93
C LEU A 92 11.01 -16.03 -4.73
N GLU A 93 12.31 -15.76 -4.62
CA GLU A 93 12.87 -14.90 -3.58
C GLU A 93 12.38 -13.45 -3.70
N GLU A 94 12.36 -12.90 -4.93
CA GLU A 94 11.83 -11.56 -5.21
C GLU A 94 10.33 -11.46 -4.89
N GLN A 95 9.53 -12.50 -5.17
CA GLN A 95 8.11 -12.57 -4.81
C GLN A 95 7.91 -12.61 -3.31
N ASN A 96 8.58 -13.53 -2.61
CA ASN A 96 8.51 -13.64 -1.15
C ASN A 96 8.86 -12.32 -0.48
N ARG A 97 9.92 -11.65 -0.94
CA ARG A 97 10.32 -10.34 -0.42
C ARG A 97 9.25 -9.27 -0.63
N LYS A 98 8.65 -9.20 -1.83
CA LYS A 98 7.56 -8.25 -2.11
C LYS A 98 6.34 -8.54 -1.24
N GLU A 99 5.97 -9.81 -1.08
CA GLU A 99 4.84 -10.22 -0.25
C GLU A 99 5.07 -9.87 1.22
N THR A 100 6.27 -10.07 1.75
CA THR A 100 6.60 -9.68 3.13
C THR A 100 6.56 -8.16 3.31
N GLU A 101 7.16 -7.41 2.39
CA GLU A 101 7.20 -5.94 2.46
C GLU A 101 5.79 -5.33 2.32
N THR A 102 4.96 -5.86 1.42
CA THR A 102 3.57 -5.42 1.24
C THR A 102 2.70 -5.76 2.44
N ALA A 103 2.81 -6.98 2.98
CA ALA A 103 2.08 -7.38 4.18
C ALA A 103 2.44 -6.51 5.39
N GLU A 104 3.72 -6.20 5.59
CA GLU A 104 4.17 -5.29 6.65
C GLU A 104 3.64 -3.87 6.46
N PHE A 105 3.70 -3.36 5.23
CA PHE A 105 3.18 -2.04 4.89
C PHE A 105 1.68 -1.94 5.16
N GLU A 106 0.91 -2.95 4.73
CA GLU A 106 -0.53 -2.99 4.96
C GLU A 106 -0.89 -3.08 6.45
N ARG A 107 -0.16 -3.88 7.23
CA ARG A 107 -0.32 -3.95 8.69
C ARG A 107 -0.09 -2.59 9.34
N LYS A 108 1.02 -1.91 8.99
CA LYS A 108 1.34 -0.56 9.49
C LYS A 108 0.27 0.46 9.08
N ARG A 109 -0.19 0.41 7.82
CA ARG A 109 -1.23 1.30 7.30
C ARG A 109 -2.55 1.13 8.05
N LYS A 110 -2.99 -0.12 8.24
CA LYS A 110 -4.23 -0.44 8.97
C LYS A 110 -4.15 0.03 10.43
N ALA A 111 -3.04 -0.20 11.11
CA ALA A 111 -2.85 0.28 12.48
C ALA A 111 -2.95 1.82 12.59
N ILE A 112 -2.34 2.56 11.65
CA ILE A 112 -2.42 4.02 11.63
C ILE A 112 -3.86 4.49 11.33
N GLU A 113 -4.52 3.84 10.37
CA GLU A 113 -5.91 4.11 9.99
C GLU A 113 -6.86 3.89 11.17
N GLU A 114 -6.75 2.75 11.88
CA GLU A 114 -7.52 2.43 13.09
C GLU A 114 -7.29 3.44 14.22
N GLN A 115 -6.04 3.86 14.46
CA GLN A 115 -5.74 4.88 15.47
C GLN A 115 -6.35 6.24 15.12
N ALA A 116 -6.30 6.64 13.84
CA ALA A 116 -6.93 7.86 13.36
C ALA A 116 -8.46 7.79 13.46
N GLU A 117 -9.05 6.65 13.10
CA GLU A 117 -10.48 6.38 13.22
C GLU A 117 -10.94 6.39 14.68
N ALA A 118 -10.20 5.77 15.61
CA ALA A 118 -10.53 5.80 17.03
C ALA A 118 -10.52 7.22 17.59
N LYS A 119 -9.50 8.03 17.24
CA LYS A 119 -9.41 9.46 17.63
C LYS A 119 -10.56 10.27 17.04
N THR A 120 -10.85 10.11 15.74
CA THR A 120 -11.93 10.84 15.07
C THR A 120 -13.32 10.41 15.55
N ALA A 121 -13.55 9.11 15.82
CA ALA A 121 -14.79 8.58 16.37
C ALA A 121 -15.05 9.10 17.79
N LYS A 122 -14.03 9.11 18.66
CA LYS A 122 -14.14 9.70 20.01
C LYS A 122 -14.54 11.18 19.94
N ASN A 123 -13.92 11.94 19.05
CA ASN A 123 -14.23 13.36 18.85
C ASN A 123 -15.61 13.58 18.23
N ARG A 124 -16.01 12.75 17.26
CA ARG A 124 -17.34 12.75 16.66
C ARG A 124 -18.42 12.46 17.69
N ALA A 125 -18.23 11.44 18.54
CA ALA A 125 -19.16 11.09 19.62
C ALA A 125 -19.32 12.24 20.63
N LYS A 126 -18.21 12.91 21.02
CA LYS A 126 -18.28 14.11 21.88
C LYS A 126 -19.10 15.23 21.25
N ARG A 127 -18.91 15.50 19.95
CA ARG A 127 -19.67 16.53 19.21
C ARG A 127 -21.15 16.16 19.09
N GLN A 128 -21.48 14.91 18.80
CA GLN A 128 -22.88 14.45 18.71
C GLN A 128 -23.59 14.54 20.05
N LYS A 129 -22.97 14.12 21.16
CA LYS A 129 -23.53 14.30 22.52
C LYS A 129 -23.80 15.78 22.83
N LYS A 130 -22.91 16.70 22.43
CA LYS A 130 -23.13 18.15 22.60
C LYS A 130 -24.29 18.65 21.72
N LYS A 131 -24.40 18.18 20.48
CA LYS A 131 -25.50 18.50 19.55
C LYS A 131 -26.85 18.00 20.08
N GLU A 132 -26.89 16.80 20.61
CA GLU A 132 -28.10 16.23 21.22
C GLU A 132 -28.53 16.99 22.47
N ARG A 133 -27.59 17.38 23.35
CA ARG A 133 -27.88 18.20 24.54
C ARG A 133 -28.40 19.58 24.17
N THR A 134 -27.84 20.22 23.14
CA THR A 134 -28.33 21.52 22.65
C THR A 134 -29.69 21.40 21.96
N LYS A 135 -29.94 20.33 21.20
CA LYS A 135 -31.27 20.07 20.62
C LYS A 135 -32.31 19.79 21.71
N LYS A 136 -32.01 18.95 22.71
CA LYS A 136 -32.93 18.67 23.83
C LYS A 136 -33.15 19.89 24.73
N GLY A 137 -32.13 20.74 24.91
CA GLY A 137 -32.23 21.99 25.68
C GLY A 137 -32.77 23.19 24.90
N GLY A 138 -32.95 23.07 23.58
CA GLY A 138 -33.38 24.15 22.68
C GLY A 138 -34.75 23.95 22.05
N VAL A 139 -35.43 22.82 22.30
CA VAL A 139 -36.81 22.54 21.80
C VAL A 139 -37.89 22.99 22.82
N GLY A 140 -37.50 23.72 23.87
CA GLY A 140 -38.42 24.23 24.91
C GLY A 140 -38.37 25.75 25.12
N ALA A 141 -37.94 26.52 24.12
CA ALA A 141 -37.84 27.97 24.22
C ALA A 141 -38.41 28.68 22.98
N ASP A 142 -39.56 28.22 22.50
CA ASP A 142 -40.49 29.05 21.74
C ASP A 142 -41.50 29.62 22.74
N GLY A 143 -41.08 30.70 23.40
CA GLY A 143 -41.90 31.50 24.30
C GLY A 143 -41.58 32.97 24.02
N GLU A 144 -42.47 33.63 23.28
CA GLU A 144 -42.49 35.08 23.10
C GLU A 144 -42.48 35.78 24.47
N GLY A 145 -41.54 36.72 24.66
CA GLY A 145 -41.50 37.54 25.87
C GLY A 145 -40.27 38.45 25.94
N LYS A 146 -40.47 39.74 25.61
CA LYS A 146 -39.52 40.84 25.76
C LYS A 146 -38.98 40.99 27.20
N ALA A 147 -37.70 41.37 27.32
CA ALA A 147 -37.15 42.50 28.11
C ALA A 147 -35.74 42.23 28.70
N ASP A 148 -34.90 43.24 28.54
CA ASP A 148 -33.56 43.58 29.05
C ASP A 148 -32.81 42.76 30.15
N ALA A 149 -31.56 42.39 29.78
CA ALA A 149 -30.30 42.24 30.57
C ALA A 149 -30.20 41.21 31.74
N PRO A 150 -28.99 40.72 32.17
CA PRO A 150 -27.61 41.05 31.77
C PRO A 150 -26.68 39.84 31.40
N LEU A 151 -25.59 40.16 30.71
CA LEU A 151 -24.29 39.47 30.57
C LEU A 151 -24.18 37.97 30.98
N LYS A 152 -23.92 37.15 29.95
CA LYS A 152 -23.48 35.75 29.97
C LYS A 152 -22.51 35.43 31.12
N LYS A 153 -22.99 34.67 32.11
CA LYS A 153 -22.18 33.94 33.09
C LYS A 153 -21.22 32.98 32.37
N ARG A 154 -19.97 33.41 32.19
CA ARG A 154 -18.85 32.55 31.77
C ARG A 154 -18.60 31.55 32.90
N ARG A 155 -18.69 30.26 32.60
CA ARG A 155 -18.36 29.21 33.56
C ARG A 155 -16.86 29.23 33.80
N LEU A 156 -16.47 29.66 34.99
CA LEU A 156 -15.14 29.55 35.55
C LEU A 156 -14.88 28.07 35.84
N VAL A 157 -13.92 27.46 35.14
CA VAL A 157 -13.31 26.20 35.59
C VAL A 157 -11.99 26.62 36.22
N ASN A 158 -11.87 26.36 37.52
CA ASN A 158 -10.65 26.46 38.33
C ASN A 158 -10.00 27.86 38.46
N GLY A 159 -10.78 28.90 38.73
CA GLY A 159 -10.26 30.12 39.40
C GLY A 159 -9.32 31.03 38.58
N GLN A 160 -8.86 30.66 37.39
CA GLN A 160 -8.07 31.54 36.53
C GLN A 160 -8.88 32.08 35.34
N ALA A 161 -8.80 33.38 35.15
CA ALA A 161 -9.43 34.08 34.05
C ALA A 161 -8.73 33.72 32.72
N LEU A 162 -9.41 32.97 31.85
CA LEU A 162 -9.01 32.81 30.46
C LEU A 162 -9.15 34.15 29.72
N VAL A 163 -8.06 34.92 29.73
CA VAL A 163 -7.83 36.08 28.87
C VAL A 163 -7.47 35.56 27.48
N PHE A 164 -8.26 35.94 26.48
CA PHE A 164 -8.01 35.57 25.09
C PHE A 164 -6.95 36.52 24.52
N LYS A 165 -5.71 36.06 24.28
CA LYS A 165 -4.65 36.85 23.63
C LYS A 165 -4.97 37.02 22.13
N ARG A 166 -4.57 38.18 21.58
CA ARG A 166 -4.66 38.51 20.14
C ARG A 166 -3.58 37.77 19.35
N PRO A 167 -3.77 37.52 18.03
CA PRO A 167 -2.80 36.78 17.23
C PRO A 167 -1.45 37.52 17.16
N GLY A 168 -0.38 36.88 17.65
CA GLY A 168 1.00 37.38 17.50
C GLY A 168 1.94 37.29 18.71
N GLU A 169 1.52 36.70 19.84
CA GLU A 169 2.36 36.60 21.04
C GLU A 169 2.74 35.13 21.29
N GLU A 170 4.00 34.79 21.00
CA GLU A 170 4.64 33.54 21.39
C GLU A 170 4.99 33.64 22.89
N ASP A 171 4.45 32.73 23.70
CA ASP A 171 5.00 32.46 25.03
C ASP A 171 5.31 30.98 25.14
N SER A 172 6.61 30.76 25.28
CA SER A 172 7.26 29.64 25.93
C SER A 172 6.77 29.58 27.37
N ASP A 173 6.04 28.53 27.75
CA ASP A 173 6.07 28.04 29.11
C ASP A 173 5.90 26.51 29.11
N ASP A 174 6.91 25.88 29.71
CA ASP A 174 7.02 24.48 30.06
C ASP A 174 5.82 24.03 30.90
N ASP A 175 5.03 23.09 30.37
CA ASP A 175 4.31 22.12 31.17
C ASP A 175 5.04 20.78 31.05
N ALA A 176 6.15 20.69 31.78
CA ALA A 176 6.77 19.42 32.14
C ALA A 176 5.90 18.72 33.19
N MET A 177 5.04 17.78 32.79
CA MET A 177 4.61 16.64 33.63
C MET A 177 4.07 15.47 32.79
N ASP A 178 4.67 14.31 33.01
CA ASP A 178 4.34 12.94 32.54
C ASP A 178 4.62 12.59 31.06
N ASP A 179 5.91 12.59 30.70
CA ASP A 179 6.45 11.59 29.77
C ASP A 179 7.02 10.43 30.61
N GLN A 180 6.12 9.56 31.06
CA GLN A 180 6.52 8.25 31.59
C GLN A 180 7.08 7.45 30.40
N PRO A 181 8.35 6.99 30.42
CA PRO A 181 8.80 6.03 29.42
C PRO A 181 7.91 4.79 29.56
N ALA A 182 7.31 4.37 28.43
CA ALA A 182 6.53 3.14 28.34
C ALA A 182 7.28 2.02 29.07
N PRO A 183 6.60 1.19 29.88
CA PRO A 183 7.28 0.05 30.47
C PRO A 183 7.81 -0.80 29.31
N GLU A 184 9.13 -0.99 29.27
CA GLU A 184 9.76 -2.01 28.45
C GLU A 184 8.98 -3.30 28.65
N LEU A 185 8.39 -3.80 27.57
CA LEU A 185 7.83 -5.14 27.53
C LEU A 185 9.00 -6.11 27.65
N ALA A 186 9.36 -6.41 28.91
CA ALA A 186 10.18 -7.55 29.26
C ALA A 186 9.56 -8.79 28.60
N LEU A 187 10.36 -9.43 27.75
CA LEU A 187 10.06 -10.75 27.20
C LEU A 187 9.72 -11.68 28.38
N PRO A 188 8.55 -12.33 28.41
CA PRO A 188 8.33 -13.39 29.38
C PRO A 188 9.22 -14.57 29.00
N GLU A 189 10.23 -14.78 29.83
CA GLU A 189 11.00 -16.01 29.92
C GLU A 189 10.04 -17.14 30.35
N SER A 190 9.94 -18.18 29.52
CA SER A 190 9.38 -19.51 29.80
C SER A 190 7.88 -19.64 30.17
N LEU A 191 7.09 -20.20 29.24
CA LEU A 191 5.90 -20.99 29.54
C LEU A 191 5.83 -22.20 28.58
N PRO A 192 5.17 -23.30 28.99
CA PRO A 192 5.57 -24.68 28.68
C PRO A 192 5.17 -25.12 27.27
N ALA A 193 5.93 -26.10 26.76
CA ALA A 193 5.71 -26.75 25.48
C ALA A 193 4.25 -27.24 25.32
N GLU A 194 3.49 -26.60 24.44
CA GLU A 194 2.27 -27.20 23.89
C GLU A 194 2.65 -28.16 22.75
N GLU A 195 2.02 -29.33 22.79
CA GLU A 195 2.21 -30.44 21.88
C GLU A 195 1.92 -30.05 20.43
N VAL A 196 2.96 -30.17 19.60
CA VAL A 196 2.86 -30.10 18.14
C VAL A 196 2.11 -31.36 17.68
N PRO A 197 1.06 -31.27 16.84
CA PRO A 197 0.52 -32.46 16.20
C PRO A 197 1.63 -33.08 15.34
N GLU A 198 1.97 -34.34 15.61
CA GLU A 198 3.02 -35.08 14.89
C GLU A 198 2.75 -35.05 13.38
N VAL A 199 3.61 -34.33 12.65
CA VAL A 199 3.77 -34.53 11.21
C VAL A 199 4.31 -35.95 10.99
N PRO A 200 3.78 -36.73 10.03
CA PRO A 200 4.31 -38.06 9.75
C PRO A 200 5.79 -37.93 9.38
N ARG A 201 6.66 -38.57 10.19
CA ARG A 201 8.11 -38.58 9.98
C ARG A 201 8.38 -39.12 8.58
N VAL A 202 8.93 -38.27 7.71
CA VAL A 202 9.47 -38.68 6.41
C VAL A 202 10.57 -39.69 6.73
N ALA A 203 10.46 -40.89 6.14
CA ALA A 203 11.38 -42.00 6.35
C ALA A 203 12.84 -41.53 6.26
N GLU A 204 13.62 -41.83 7.29
CA GLU A 204 15.05 -41.58 7.32
C GLU A 204 15.72 -42.28 6.13
N GLU A 205 16.38 -41.52 5.28
CA GLU A 205 17.12 -42.06 4.15
C GLU A 205 18.28 -42.91 4.68
N ASN A 206 18.33 -44.18 4.26
CA ASN A 206 19.38 -45.13 4.63
C ASN A 206 20.77 -44.54 4.32
N ARG A 207 21.50 -44.20 5.37
CA ARG A 207 22.87 -43.69 5.29
C ARG A 207 23.80 -44.86 4.96
N LEU A 208 24.24 -44.94 3.70
CA LEU A 208 25.26 -45.90 3.25
C LEU A 208 26.61 -45.55 3.92
N THR A 209 27.00 -46.32 4.93
CA THR A 209 28.37 -46.36 5.43
C THR A 209 29.20 -47.29 4.56
N ILE A 210 30.18 -46.73 3.85
CA ILE A 210 31.20 -47.48 3.12
C ILE A 210 32.24 -47.93 4.14
N HIS A 211 32.38 -49.24 4.34
CA HIS A 211 33.52 -49.83 5.04
C HIS A 211 34.59 -50.15 3.99
N GLU A 212 35.75 -49.52 4.11
CA GLU A 212 36.95 -49.89 3.34
C GLU A 212 37.63 -51.05 4.09
N ASP A 213 37.47 -52.27 3.57
CA ASP A 213 38.29 -53.43 3.95
C ASP A 213 39.31 -53.69 2.81
N ASP A 214 40.53 -53.18 2.99
CA ASP A 214 41.87 -53.80 2.76
C ASP A 214 42.99 -52.74 2.75
#